data_AF-A0A537V9C2-F1
#
_entry.id   AF-A0A537V9C2-F1
#
_cell.length_a   1.000
_cell.length_b   1.000
_cell.length_c   1.000
_cell.angle_alpha   90.00
_cell.angle_beta   90.00
_cell.angle_gamma   90.00
#
_symmetry.space_group_name_H-M   'P 1'
#
loop_
_entity.id
_entity.type
_entity.pdbx_description
1 polymer ?
#
loop_
_entity_poly.entity_id
_entity_poly.type
_entity_poly.pdbx_seq_one_letter_code
_entity_poly.pdbx_strand_id
1 'polypeptide(L)'
;SRRRRGAMSVRLEIERSMTAEVRSLLMRELELNLEQIYETEGPLDLGALTGLIALERPDLKEPPWTPVTPSRLVSEDGPPDIFRV
;
A
#
# COMPACT_ATOMS: atom_id res chain seq x y z
N SER A 1 13.97 -30.62 -2.03
CA SER A 1 13.44 -29.55 -1.18
C SER A 1 11.99 -29.28 -1.55
N ARG A 2 11.03 -29.81 -0.79
CA ARG A 2 9.60 -29.53 -0.97
C ARG A 2 9.35 -28.09 -0.50
N ARG A 3 9.53 -27.11 -1.38
CA ARG A 3 9.09 -25.73 -1.12
C ARG A 3 7.58 -25.81 -0.95
N ARG A 4 7.11 -25.70 0.29
CA ARG A 4 5.79 -25.16 0.59
C ARG A 4 5.71 -23.88 -0.23
N ARG A 5 4.89 -23.87 -1.29
CA ARG A 5 4.28 -22.64 -1.75
C ARG A 5 3.46 -22.21 -0.54
N GLY A 6 4.07 -21.46 0.38
CA GLY A 6 3.37 -20.90 1.51
C GLY A 6 2.14 -20.23 0.94
N ALA A 7 0.97 -20.50 1.51
CA ALA A 7 -0.24 -19.78 1.17
C ALA A 7 0.14 -18.30 1.19
N MET A 8 0.25 -17.68 0.01
CA MET A 8 0.32 -16.24 -0.09
C MET A 8 -0.94 -15.80 0.66
N SER A 9 -0.78 -15.04 1.74
CA SER A 9 -1.93 -14.49 2.46
C SER A 9 -2.60 -13.49 1.51
N VAL A 10 -3.44 -14.00 0.62
CA VAL A 10 -4.20 -13.21 -0.34
C VAL A 10 -5.46 -12.76 0.38
N ARG A 11 -5.69 -11.45 0.38
CA ARG A 11 -6.94 -10.82 0.75
C ARG A 11 -7.74 -10.59 -0.52
N LEU A 12 -9.03 -10.94 -0.51
CA LEU A 12 -9.99 -10.55 -1.52
C LEU A 12 -10.93 -9.50 -0.92
N GLU A 13 -10.84 -8.29 -1.44
CA GLU A 13 -11.81 -7.23 -1.16
C GLU A 13 -12.95 -7.30 -2.17
N ILE A 14 -14.18 -7.25 -1.68
CA ILE A 14 -15.39 -7.29 -2.48
C ILE A 14 -16.30 -6.12 -2.11
N GLU A 15 -17.04 -5.61 -3.09
CA GLU A 15 -18.07 -4.62 -2.82
C GLU A 15 -19.28 -5.28 -2.14
N ARG A 16 -19.91 -4.57 -1.19
CA ARG A 16 -20.99 -5.14 -0.35
C ARG A 16 -22.17 -5.67 -1.15
N SER A 17 -22.49 -5.08 -2.31
CA SER A 17 -23.59 -5.55 -3.17
C SER A 17 -23.26 -6.78 -4.00
N MET A 18 -22.03 -7.32 -3.91
CA MET A 18 -21.65 -8.56 -4.59
C MET A 18 -22.56 -9.72 -4.21
N THR A 19 -23.10 -10.39 -5.23
CA THR A 19 -23.95 -11.57 -5.05
C THR A 19 -23.22 -12.72 -4.34
N ALA A 20 -23.95 -13.50 -3.56
CA ALA A 20 -23.40 -14.65 -2.85
C ALA A 20 -22.86 -15.72 -3.81
N GLU A 21 -23.45 -15.84 -4.99
CA GLU A 21 -23.04 -16.76 -6.06
C GLU A 21 -21.65 -16.39 -6.60
N VAL A 22 -21.43 -15.10 -6.92
CA VAL A 22 -20.13 -14.61 -7.39
C VAL A 22 -19.06 -14.72 -6.31
N ARG A 23 -19.40 -14.37 -5.06
CA ARG A 23 -18.48 -14.55 -3.92
C ARG A 23 -18.04 -16.01 -3.77
N SER A 24 -19.00 -16.94 -3.81
CA SER A 24 -18.73 -18.38 -3.67
C SER A 24 -17.91 -18.93 -4.84
N LEU A 25 -18.15 -18.43 -6.05
CA LEU A 25 -17.34 -18.73 -7.23
C LEU A 25 -15.88 -18.30 -7.01
N LEU A 26 -15.64 -17.04 -6.66
CA LEU A 26 -14.30 -16.50 -6.44
C LEU A 26 -13.57 -17.23 -5.31
N MET A 27 -14.24 -17.50 -4.20
CA MET A 27 -13.65 -18.25 -3.08
C MET A 27 -13.18 -19.64 -3.50
N ARG A 28 -13.97 -20.36 -4.31
CA ARG A 28 -13.61 -21.70 -4.80
C ARG A 28 -12.42 -21.64 -5.76
N GLU A 29 -12.48 -20.78 -6.76
CA GLU A 29 -11.45 -20.73 -7.82
C GLU A 29 -10.11 -20.19 -7.30
N LEU A 30 -10.13 -19.33 -6.28
CA LEU A 30 -8.94 -18.76 -5.66
C LEU A 30 -8.49 -19.50 -4.39
N GLU A 31 -9.14 -20.63 -4.06
CA GLU A 31 -8.85 -21.44 -2.86
C GLU A 31 -8.83 -20.61 -1.55
N LEU A 32 -9.79 -19.68 -1.40
CA LEU A 32 -9.87 -18.75 -0.27
C LEU A 32 -10.82 -19.25 0.83
N ASN A 33 -10.47 -18.95 2.08
CA ASN A 33 -11.36 -19.09 3.23
C ASN A 33 -12.07 -17.77 3.56
N LEU A 34 -13.07 -17.82 4.45
CA LEU A 34 -13.85 -16.63 4.83
C LEU A 34 -13.03 -15.53 5.51
N GLU A 35 -11.95 -15.88 6.22
CA GLU A 35 -11.08 -14.91 6.91
C GLU A 35 -10.25 -14.05 5.93
N GLN A 36 -10.20 -14.48 4.66
CA GLN A 36 -9.54 -13.78 3.57
C GLN A 36 -10.48 -12.84 2.81
N ILE A 37 -11.78 -12.82 3.13
CA ILE A 37 -12.80 -12.01 2.46
C ILE A 37 -13.11 -10.76 3.28
N TYR A 38 -13.05 -9.61 2.63
CA TYR A 38 -13.31 -8.32 3.25
C TYR A 38 -14.35 -7.57 2.40
N GLU A 39 -15.47 -7.22 3.01
CA GLU A 39 -16.51 -6.43 2.37
C GLU A 39 -16.24 -4.94 2.57
N THR A 40 -16.26 -4.18 1.47
CA THR A 40 -16.03 -2.74 1.47
C THR A 40 -17.31 -2.01 1.04
N GLU A 41 -17.60 -0.92 1.75
CA GLU A 41 -18.60 0.07 1.32
C GLU A 41 -17.89 1.16 0.52
N GLY A 42 -18.13 1.20 -0.79
CA GLY A 42 -17.55 2.21 -1.69
C GLY A 42 -16.59 1.62 -2.73
N PRO A 43 -15.83 2.48 -3.43
CA PRO A 43 -14.95 2.06 -4.52
C PRO A 43 -13.85 1.12 -4.04
N LEU A 44 -13.61 0.06 -4.82
CA LEU A 44 -12.41 -0.75 -4.70
C LEU A 44 -11.22 -0.01 -5.34
N ASP A 45 -10.02 -0.30 -4.87
CA ASP A 45 -8.77 0.34 -5.32
C ASP A 45 -8.74 1.87 -5.15
N LEU A 46 -8.63 2.31 -3.89
CA LEU A 46 -8.38 3.73 -3.58
C LEU A 46 -6.99 4.20 -4.02
N GLY A 47 -6.10 3.31 -4.48
CA GLY A 47 -4.82 3.67 -5.07
C GLY A 47 -4.98 4.53 -6.32
N ALA A 48 -6.08 4.36 -7.05
CA ALA A 48 -6.43 5.19 -8.20
C ALA A 48 -6.55 6.69 -7.87
N LEU A 49 -6.83 7.06 -6.61
CA LEU A 49 -6.89 8.46 -6.17
C LEU A 49 -5.55 9.19 -6.28
N THR A 50 -4.44 8.47 -6.43
CA THR A 50 -3.11 9.07 -6.66
C THR A 50 -3.11 9.94 -7.91
N GLY A 51 -3.98 9.67 -8.89
CA GLY A 51 -4.17 10.53 -10.07
C GLY A 51 -4.63 11.96 -9.72
N LEU A 52 -5.34 12.16 -8.61
CA LEU A 52 -5.74 13.49 -8.14
C LEU A 52 -4.53 14.33 -7.73
N ILE A 53 -3.49 13.69 -7.17
CA ILE A 53 -2.25 14.37 -6.77
C ILE A 53 -1.47 14.87 -8.00
N ALA A 54 -1.62 14.22 -9.15
CA ALA A 54 -0.96 14.61 -10.39
C ALA A 54 -1.53 15.92 -11.01
N LEU A 55 -2.66 16.43 -10.54
CA LEU A 55 -3.26 17.66 -11.04
C LEU A 55 -2.43 18.90 -10.67
N GLU A 56 -2.26 19.85 -11.60
CA GLU A 56 -1.55 21.12 -11.38
C GLU A 56 -2.40 22.11 -10.55
N ARG A 57 -2.56 21.81 -9.26
CA ARG A 57 -3.28 22.61 -8.26
C ARG A 57 -2.38 22.93 -7.06
N PRO A 58 -1.39 23.82 -7.22
CA PRO A 58 -0.46 24.17 -6.15
C PRO A 58 -1.16 24.81 -4.94
N ASP A 59 -2.31 25.44 -5.14
CA ASP A 59 -3.16 26.00 -4.09
C ASP A 59 -3.79 24.94 -3.17
N LEU A 60 -3.83 23.68 -3.61
CA LEU A 60 -4.33 22.52 -2.86
C LEU A 60 -3.22 21.56 -2.44
N LYS A 61 -1.94 21.91 -2.66
CA LYS A 61 -0.78 21.07 -2.35
C LYS A 61 0.05 21.70 -1.24
N GLU A 62 0.65 20.86 -0.41
CA GLU A 62 1.68 21.31 0.52
C GLU A 62 2.85 21.93 -0.25
N PRO A 63 3.49 22.99 0.27
CA PRO A 63 4.68 23.54 -0.33
C PRO A 63 5.81 22.49 -0.35
N PRO A 64 6.69 22.51 -1.36
CA PRO A 64 7.82 21.58 -1.42
C PRO A 64 8.65 21.63 -0.14
N TRP A 65 8.86 20.48 0.48
CA TRP A 65 9.75 20.38 1.62
C TRP A 65 11.20 20.38 1.16
N THR A 66 12.01 21.27 1.75
CA THR A 66 13.46 21.28 1.53
C THR A 66 14.13 20.50 2.67
N PRO A 67 14.78 19.37 2.40
CA PRO A 67 15.51 18.62 3.41
C PRO A 67 16.65 19.46 3.98
N VAL A 68 16.79 19.45 5.30
CA VAL A 68 17.94 20.05 5.98
C VAL A 68 18.78 18.93 6.57
N THR A 69 20.06 18.88 6.20
CA THR A 69 21.02 18.00 6.86
C THR A 69 21.24 18.49 8.29
N PRO A 70 20.97 17.68 9.33
CA PRO A 70 21.29 18.04 10.70
C PRO A 70 22.77 18.40 10.82
N SER A 71 23.10 19.47 11.53
CA SER A 71 24.49 19.98 11.65
C SER A 71 25.51 18.91 12.05
N ARG A 72 25.13 17.98 12.94
CA ARG A 72 25.97 16.84 13.38
C ARG A 72 26.30 15.81 12.30
N LEU A 73 25.61 15.85 11.16
CA LEU A 73 25.80 14.96 10.00
C LEU A 73 26.41 15.72 8.81
N VAL A 74 26.78 16.98 8.99
CA VAL A 74 27.54 17.73 7.99
C VAL A 74 29.00 17.30 8.12
N SER A 75 29.54 16.66 7.10
CA SER A 75 30.96 16.28 7.02
C SER A 75 31.63 17.00 5.85
N GLU A 76 32.75 17.66 6.11
CA GLU A 76 33.55 18.33 5.08
C GLU A 76 34.45 17.34 4.32
N ASP A 77 34.88 16.25 4.97
CA ASP A 77 35.82 15.25 4.43
C ASP A 77 35.30 13.80 4.59
N GLY A 78 34.34 13.40 3.76
CA GLY A 78 33.84 12.01 3.67
C GLY A 78 32.46 11.77 4.31
N PRO A 79 31.91 10.54 4.23
CA PRO A 79 30.55 10.27 4.72
C PRO A 79 30.47 10.37 6.25
N PRO A 80 29.43 11.04 6.79
CA PRO A 80 29.25 11.20 8.24
C PRO A 80 29.02 9.83 8.93
N ASP A 81 29.74 9.58 10.02
CA ASP A 81 29.49 8.42 10.88
C ASP A 81 28.28 8.67 11.78
N ILE A 82 27.16 8.04 11.42
CA ILE A 82 25.86 8.21 12.09
C ILE A 82 25.85 7.52 13.47
N PHE A 83 26.77 6.59 13.75
CA PHE A 83 26.79 5.77 14.96
C PHE A 83 27.81 6.22 16.00
N ARG A 84 28.51 7.34 15.78
CA ARG A 84 29.47 7.87 16.73
C ARG A 84 28.74 8.41 17.97
N VAL A 85 28.84 7.68 19.09
CA VAL A 85 28.43 8.12 20.44
C VAL A 85 29.50 9.03 21.04
#